data_AF-A0A7V7VP13-F1
#
_entry.id   AF-A0A7V7VP13-F1
#
_cell.length_a   1.000
_cell.length_b   1.000
_cell.length_c   1.000
_cell.angle_alpha   90.00
_cell.angle_beta   90.00
_cell.angle_gamma   90.00
#
_symmetry.space_group_name_H-M   'P 1'
#
loop_
_entity.id
_entity.type
_entity.pdbx_description
1 polymer ?
#
loop_
_entity_poly.entity_id
_entity_poly.type
_entity_poly.pdbx_seq_one_letter_code
_entity_poly.pdbx_strand_id
1 'polypeptide(L)'
;MKSTISLLTVTAVLMLTGLILTLIAGCANGPTVDPQVTSIVSAHDVYPVTRNKINHGQHLDYDDIMNLVKSKVPTYVIVGYLRSTEAVYHFTYVQLHHLRAMGASRELVNYLTETQGFYGNNKTASSGFKVPKYIRANSMLNQDKQPFFYNEPIVDDWYDSVYEESCYSPFSFN
;
A
#
# COMPACT_ATOMS: atom_id res chain seq x y z
N MET A 1 -46.52 57.98 -5.73
CA MET A 1 -46.26 56.88 -4.76
C MET A 1 -45.74 55.65 -5.51
N LYS A 2 -44.49 55.66 -5.96
CA LYS A 2 -43.81 54.53 -6.65
C LYS A 2 -42.31 54.63 -6.39
N SER A 3 -41.87 54.47 -5.14
CA SER A 3 -40.43 54.55 -4.83
C SER A 3 -40.04 53.84 -3.52
N THR A 4 -40.64 52.69 -3.25
CA THR A 4 -40.27 51.85 -2.08
C THR A 4 -40.15 50.36 -2.41
N ILE A 5 -40.59 49.92 -3.58
CA ILE A 5 -40.64 48.50 -3.94
C ILE A 5 -39.29 47.99 -4.49
N SER A 6 -38.42 48.88 -5.00
CA SER A 6 -37.17 48.48 -5.65
C SER A 6 -36.00 48.21 -4.71
N LEU A 7 -36.09 48.57 -3.42
CA LEU A 7 -35.01 48.35 -2.44
C LEU A 7 -35.14 47.01 -1.70
N LEU A 8 -36.36 46.47 -1.58
CA LEU A 8 -36.62 45.20 -0.88
C LEU A 8 -36.23 43.98 -1.72
N THR A 9 -36.28 44.09 -3.05
CA THR A 9 -35.92 43.00 -3.97
C THR A 9 -34.41 42.87 -4.14
N VAL A 10 -33.68 43.99 -4.09
CA VAL A 10 -32.20 43.99 -4.22
C VAL A 10 -31.54 43.35 -2.99
N THR A 11 -32.04 43.60 -1.78
CA THR A 11 -31.53 42.97 -0.56
C THR A 11 -31.90 41.48 -0.47
N ALA A 12 -33.08 41.08 -0.95
CA ALA A 12 -33.50 39.69 -1.00
C ALA A 12 -32.67 38.84 -1.97
N VAL A 13 -32.28 39.39 -3.13
CA VAL A 13 -31.42 38.70 -4.12
C VAL A 13 -29.97 38.62 -3.63
N LEU A 14 -29.48 39.62 -2.88
CA LEU A 14 -28.14 39.62 -2.29
C LEU A 14 -28.00 38.61 -1.13
N MET A 15 -29.08 38.36 -0.39
CA MET A 15 -29.10 37.34 0.67
C MET A 15 -29.26 35.91 0.13
N LEU A 16 -29.95 35.72 -0.99
CA LEU A 16 -30.10 34.38 -1.61
C LEU A 16 -28.86 33.92 -2.39
N THR A 17 -28.01 34.84 -2.85
CA THR A 17 -26.78 34.51 -3.58
C THR A 17 -25.59 34.21 -2.65
N GLY A 18 -25.64 34.60 -1.38
CA GLY A 18 -24.62 34.27 -0.38
C GLY A 18 -24.68 32.83 0.14
N LEU A 19 -25.88 32.23 0.17
CA LEU A 19 -26.10 30.90 0.78
C LEU A 19 -25.65 29.72 -0.11
N ILE A 20 -25.47 29.95 -1.41
CA ILE A 20 -25.09 28.89 -2.37
C ILE A 20 -23.56 28.70 -2.42
N LEU A 21 -22.75 29.68 -1.99
CA LEU A 21 -21.28 29.58 -2.03
C LEU A 21 -20.66 28.76 -0.89
N THR A 22 -21.39 28.46 0.19
CA THR A 22 -20.86 27.74 1.35
C THR A 22 -20.93 26.21 1.23
N LEU A 23 -21.57 25.68 0.19
CA LEU A 23 -21.80 24.24 0.02
C LEU A 23 -20.69 23.48 -0.74
N ILE A 24 -19.60 24.15 -1.15
CA ILE A 24 -18.47 23.51 -1.86
C ILE A 24 -17.25 23.27 -0.94
N ALA A 25 -17.33 23.67 0.33
CA ALA A 25 -16.27 23.45 1.31
C ALA A 25 -16.44 22.08 1.99
N GLY A 26 -16.30 20.98 1.25
CA GLY A 26 -16.43 19.67 1.89
C GLY A 26 -16.37 18.50 0.94
N CYS A 27 -15.18 18.22 0.42
CA CYS A 27 -14.68 16.88 0.10
C CYS A 27 -13.18 16.96 -0.25
N ALA A 28 -12.39 17.70 0.54
CA ALA A 28 -10.94 17.52 0.53
C ALA A 28 -10.62 16.33 1.43
N ASN A 29 -11.08 15.13 1.03
CA ASN A 29 -10.64 13.88 1.64
C ASN A 29 -9.23 13.58 1.10
N GLY A 30 -8.27 14.42 1.49
CA GLY A 30 -6.85 14.14 1.30
C GLY A 30 -6.41 13.04 2.28
N PRO A 31 -5.29 12.38 2.01
CA PRO A 31 -4.72 11.42 2.95
C PRO A 31 -4.52 12.08 4.32
N THR A 32 -5.17 11.53 5.34
CA THR A 32 -5.08 12.04 6.72
C THR A 32 -3.71 11.71 7.28
N VAL A 33 -2.88 12.73 7.44
CA VAL A 33 -1.54 12.60 8.03
C VAL A 33 -1.65 12.63 9.55
N ASP A 34 -0.92 11.73 10.22
CA ASP A 34 -0.88 11.69 11.68
C ASP A 34 -0.34 13.03 12.24
N PRO A 35 -1.08 13.70 13.14
CA PRO A 35 -0.61 14.94 13.78
C PRO A 35 0.70 14.79 14.57
N GLN A 36 1.08 13.57 14.97
CA GLN A 36 2.38 13.30 15.57
C GLN A 36 3.52 13.46 14.55
N VAL A 37 3.29 13.09 13.28
CA VAL A 37 4.27 13.28 12.21
C VAL A 37 4.48 14.77 11.93
N THR A 38 3.39 15.54 11.84
CA THR A 38 3.47 16.98 11.55
C THR A 38 4.14 17.77 12.68
N SER A 39 3.86 17.41 13.94
CA SER A 39 4.51 18.04 15.11
C SER A 39 5.99 17.72 15.21
N ILE A 40 6.41 16.47 14.96
CA ILE A 40 7.83 16.11 14.94
C ILE A 40 8.54 16.84 13.80
N VAL A 41 8.01 16.78 12.58
CA VAL A 41 8.61 17.48 11.41
C VAL A 41 8.73 18.98 11.67
N SER A 42 7.75 19.59 12.36
CA SER A 42 7.78 21.02 12.71
C SER A 42 8.80 21.35 13.80
N ALA A 43 9.19 20.38 14.63
CA ALA A 43 10.25 20.53 15.62
C ALA A 43 11.67 20.43 15.02
N HIS A 44 11.77 19.94 13.78
CA HIS A 44 13.01 19.94 13.01
C HIS A 44 13.05 21.15 12.06
N ASP A 45 14.25 21.65 11.74
CA ASP A 45 14.47 22.77 10.82
C ASP A 45 14.29 22.32 9.36
N VAL A 46 13.08 21.89 9.03
CA VAL A 46 12.67 21.40 7.71
C VAL A 46 12.17 22.60 6.90
N TYR A 47 12.61 22.71 5.64
CA TYR A 47 12.14 23.79 4.76
C TYR A 47 10.60 23.94 4.78
N PRO A 48 10.09 25.19 4.79
CA PRO A 48 8.65 25.45 4.89
C PRO A 48 7.82 24.78 3.79
N VAL A 49 8.38 24.66 2.59
CA VAL A 49 7.71 24.02 1.44
C VAL A 49 7.47 22.53 1.70
N THR A 50 8.50 21.80 2.15
CA THR A 50 8.40 20.38 2.51
C THR A 50 7.42 20.17 3.66
N ARG A 51 7.46 21.02 4.69
CA ARG A 51 6.51 20.97 5.81
C ARG A 51 5.07 21.19 5.34
N ASN A 52 4.84 22.13 4.44
CA ASN A 52 3.51 22.36 3.89
C ASN A 52 3.02 21.14 3.10
N LYS A 53 3.86 20.50 2.28
CA LYS A 53 3.50 19.26 1.59
C LYS A 53 3.11 18.16 2.59
N ILE A 54 3.89 18.01 3.66
CA ILE A 54 3.60 17.06 4.74
C ILE A 54 2.26 17.33 5.40
N ASN A 55 1.97 18.58 5.75
CA ASN A 55 0.69 18.95 6.38
C ASN A 55 -0.53 18.70 5.48
N HIS A 56 -0.35 18.73 4.16
CA HIS A 56 -1.41 18.47 3.19
C HIS A 56 -1.40 17.02 2.65
N GLY A 57 -0.57 16.13 3.21
CA GLY A 57 -0.47 14.74 2.75
C GLY A 57 -0.02 14.59 1.29
N GLN A 58 0.75 15.55 0.79
CA GLN A 58 1.21 15.55 -0.60
C GLN A 58 2.44 14.67 -0.82
N HIS A 59 2.58 14.14 -2.03
CA HIS A 59 3.79 13.44 -2.43
C HIS A 59 5.04 14.32 -2.27
N LEU A 60 6.10 13.73 -1.70
CA LEU A 60 7.39 14.39 -1.51
C LEU A 60 8.29 14.13 -2.72
N ASP A 61 9.02 15.13 -3.16
CA ASP A 61 10.05 14.92 -4.18
C ASP A 61 11.40 14.51 -3.55
N TYR A 62 12.40 14.31 -4.39
CA TYR A 62 13.75 13.98 -3.93
C TYR A 62 14.34 15.05 -3.01
N ASP A 63 14.11 16.33 -3.31
CA ASP A 63 14.67 17.45 -2.55
C ASP A 63 14.01 17.57 -1.17
N ASP A 64 12.69 17.31 -1.09
CA ASP A 64 11.95 17.19 0.16
C ASP A 64 12.51 16.07 1.06
N ILE A 65 12.72 14.88 0.50
CA ILE A 65 13.25 13.74 1.27
C ILE A 65 14.68 14.01 1.71
N MET A 66 15.50 14.59 0.83
CA MET A 66 16.85 15.03 1.17
C MET A 66 16.83 16.04 2.31
N ASN A 67 15.92 17.01 2.28
CA ASN A 67 15.75 18.01 3.32
C ASN A 67 15.38 17.36 4.66
N LEU A 68 14.43 16.43 4.69
CA LEU A 68 14.08 15.68 5.92
C LEU A 68 15.29 14.92 6.50
N VAL A 69 16.09 14.28 5.65
CA VAL A 69 17.30 13.57 6.08
C VAL A 69 18.36 14.54 6.62
N LYS A 70 18.57 15.69 5.97
CA LYS A 70 19.51 16.73 6.41
C LYS A 70 19.10 17.33 7.76
N SER A 71 17.81 17.60 7.95
CA SER A 71 17.24 18.12 9.21
C SER A 71 17.13 17.07 10.32
N LYS A 72 17.67 15.86 10.10
CA LYS A 72 17.74 14.75 11.07
C LYS A 72 16.38 14.30 11.59
N VAL A 73 15.35 14.37 10.75
CA VAL A 73 14.04 13.80 11.07
C VAL A 73 14.18 12.28 11.25
N PRO A 74 13.61 11.68 12.32
CA PRO A 74 13.74 10.25 12.55
C PRO A 74 13.18 9.42 11.39
N THR A 75 13.87 8.33 11.04
CA THR A 75 13.50 7.47 9.91
C THR A 75 12.07 6.97 9.99
N TYR A 76 11.61 6.53 11.17
CA TYR A 76 10.26 6.00 11.34
C TYR A 76 9.17 7.04 11.02
N VAL A 77 9.45 8.33 11.25
CA VAL A 77 8.54 9.44 10.92
C VAL A 77 8.47 9.62 9.41
N ILE A 78 9.63 9.65 8.75
CA ILE A 78 9.72 9.77 7.29
C ILE A 78 9.00 8.57 6.64
N VAL A 79 9.37 7.34 6.98
CA VAL A 79 8.78 6.13 6.40
C VAL A 79 7.29 6.02 6.72
N GLY A 80 6.87 6.35 7.95
CA GLY A 80 5.45 6.38 8.34
C GLY A 80 4.64 7.35 7.47
N TYR A 81 5.16 8.55 7.23
CA TYR A 81 4.57 9.52 6.32
C TYR A 81 4.48 8.97 4.90
N LEU A 82 5.59 8.49 4.34
CA LEU A 82 5.62 7.99 2.96
C LEU A 82 4.63 6.82 2.77
N ARG A 83 4.46 5.96 3.78
CA ARG A 83 3.45 4.90 3.79
C ARG A 83 2.02 5.43 3.75
N SER A 84 1.71 6.47 4.52
CA SER A 84 0.36 7.07 4.52
C SER A 84 -0.03 7.68 3.17
N THR A 85 0.95 8.13 2.38
CA THR A 85 0.70 8.70 1.04
C THR A 85 0.60 7.64 -0.06
N GLU A 86 1.03 6.40 0.21
CA GLU A 86 1.06 5.29 -0.75
C GLU A 86 1.69 5.64 -2.11
N ALA A 87 2.61 6.61 -2.12
CA ALA A 87 3.16 7.13 -3.34
C ALA A 87 4.29 6.25 -3.90
N VAL A 88 4.35 6.18 -5.22
CA VAL A 88 5.37 5.43 -5.95
C VAL A 88 6.57 6.31 -6.25
N TYR A 89 7.76 5.89 -5.80
CA TYR A 89 8.99 6.65 -6.00
C TYR A 89 9.87 6.03 -7.10
N HIS A 90 10.42 6.89 -7.96
CA HIS A 90 11.28 6.51 -9.07
C HIS A 90 12.66 7.17 -8.94
N PHE A 91 13.40 6.81 -7.89
CA PHE A 91 14.75 7.33 -7.68
C PHE A 91 15.82 6.49 -8.38
N THR A 92 16.78 7.18 -8.98
CA THR A 92 17.96 6.56 -9.58
C THR A 92 18.91 6.03 -8.50
N TYR A 93 19.77 5.08 -8.88
CA TYR A 93 20.83 4.57 -8.00
C TYR A 93 21.71 5.69 -7.42
N VAL A 94 22.05 6.68 -8.23
CA VAL A 94 22.89 7.83 -7.81
C VAL A 94 22.19 8.67 -6.73
N GLN A 95 20.89 8.93 -6.89
CA GLN A 95 20.09 9.66 -5.90
C GLN A 95 20.01 8.92 -4.57
N LEU A 96 19.76 7.60 -4.61
CA LEU A 96 19.68 6.77 -3.41
C LEU A 96 21.04 6.69 -2.69
N HIS A 97 22.13 6.57 -3.44
CA HIS A 97 23.48 6.60 -2.88
C HIS A 97 23.78 7.94 -2.22
N HIS A 98 23.39 9.05 -2.85
CA HIS A 98 23.56 10.38 -2.28
C HIS A 98 22.76 10.57 -0.97
N LEU A 99 21.51 10.11 -0.93
CA LEU A 99 20.70 10.08 0.31
C LEU A 99 21.43 9.32 1.43
N ARG A 100 21.95 8.13 1.12
CA ARG A 100 22.71 7.32 2.08
C ARG A 100 23.96 8.04 2.58
N ALA A 101 24.70 8.71 1.70
CA ALA A 101 25.89 9.49 2.07
C ALA A 101 25.57 10.66 3.00
N MET A 102 24.38 11.25 2.89
CA MET A 102 23.90 12.33 3.78
C MET A 102 23.38 11.82 5.14
N GLY A 103 23.36 10.50 5.35
CA GLY A 103 22.92 9.87 6.59
C GLY A 103 21.49 9.34 6.56
N ALA A 104 20.90 9.14 5.37
CA ALA A 104 19.68 8.36 5.27
C ALA A 104 19.94 6.93 5.76
N SER A 105 19.02 6.41 6.57
CA SER A 105 19.10 5.05 7.08
C SER A 105 18.89 4.04 5.95
N ARG A 106 19.37 2.81 6.17
CA ARG A 106 19.14 1.70 5.24
C ARG A 106 17.65 1.40 5.06
N GLU A 107 16.87 1.53 6.14
CA GLU A 107 15.42 1.34 6.10
C GLU A 107 14.74 2.31 5.15
N LEU A 108 15.07 3.61 5.22
CA LEU A 108 14.52 4.61 4.31
C LEU A 108 14.89 4.31 2.85
N VAL A 109 16.16 4.00 2.57
CA VAL A 109 16.62 3.70 1.21
C VAL A 109 15.94 2.45 0.66
N ASN A 110 15.82 1.39 1.46
CA ASN A 110 15.14 0.15 1.08
C ASN A 110 13.65 0.43 0.78
N TYR A 111 12.97 1.17 1.66
CA TYR A 111 11.58 1.55 1.44
C TYR A 111 11.41 2.26 0.09
N LEU A 112 12.26 3.26 -0.19
CA LEU A 112 12.20 4.02 -1.45
C LEU A 112 12.43 3.13 -2.69
N THR A 113 13.31 2.14 -2.61
CA THR A 113 13.52 1.17 -3.71
C THR A 113 12.34 0.23 -3.92
N GLU A 114 11.65 -0.15 -2.84
CA GLU A 114 10.59 -1.16 -2.88
C GLU A 114 9.21 -0.58 -3.19
N THR A 115 9.02 0.75 -3.09
CA THR A 115 7.71 1.40 -3.32
C THR A 115 7.06 1.06 -4.67
N GLN A 116 7.83 0.80 -5.71
CA GLN A 116 7.31 0.34 -7.01
C GLN A 116 6.68 -1.06 -6.92
N GLY A 117 7.27 -1.95 -6.13
CA GLY A 117 6.73 -3.29 -5.90
C GLY A 117 5.47 -3.27 -5.04
N PHE A 118 5.32 -2.28 -4.15
CA PHE A 118 4.14 -2.16 -3.29
C PHE A 118 2.96 -1.46 -3.96
N TYR A 119 3.22 -0.28 -4.54
CA TYR A 119 2.18 0.65 -5.01
C TYR A 119 2.20 0.86 -6.52
N GLY A 120 3.22 0.35 -7.21
CA GLY A 120 3.29 0.44 -8.67
C GLY A 120 2.20 -0.41 -9.33
N ASN A 121 1.93 -0.09 -10.60
CA ASN A 121 1.08 -0.92 -11.47
C ASN A 121 1.79 -2.23 -11.79
N ASN A 122 1.83 -3.14 -10.82
CA ASN A 122 2.22 -4.52 -11.04
C ASN A 122 1.16 -5.13 -11.95
N LYS A 123 1.44 -5.18 -13.26
CA LYS A 123 0.74 -6.16 -14.09
C LYS A 123 1.01 -7.49 -13.42
N THR A 124 -0.02 -8.09 -12.81
CA THR A 124 0.05 -9.47 -12.38
C THR A 124 0.67 -10.23 -13.53
N ALA A 125 1.78 -10.93 -13.26
CA ALA A 125 2.45 -11.71 -14.27
C ALA A 125 1.34 -12.48 -14.99
N SER A 126 1.14 -12.17 -16.28
CA SER A 126 0.10 -12.85 -17.06
C SER A 126 0.28 -14.31 -16.73
N SER A 127 -0.78 -14.97 -16.25
CA SER A 127 -0.80 -16.41 -16.05
C SER A 127 -0.77 -17.10 -17.42
N GLY A 128 0.21 -16.73 -18.24
CA GLY A 128 0.63 -17.43 -19.41
C GLY A 128 1.01 -18.82 -18.93
N PHE A 129 0.19 -19.77 -19.31
CA PHE A 129 0.45 -21.18 -19.10
C PHE A 129 1.91 -21.44 -19.52
N LYS A 130 2.78 -21.83 -18.57
CA LYS A 130 4.17 -22.24 -18.86
C LYS A 130 4.25 -23.47 -19.79
N VAL A 131 3.10 -24.05 -20.12
CA VAL A 131 2.93 -25.26 -20.89
C VAL A 131 2.26 -24.91 -22.23
N PRO A 132 2.90 -25.20 -23.37
CA PRO A 132 2.30 -25.03 -24.68
C PRO A 132 0.94 -25.72 -24.80
N LYS A 133 0.00 -25.12 -25.53
CA LYS A 133 -1.40 -25.59 -25.61
C LYS A 133 -1.54 -27.08 -25.97
N TYR A 134 -0.63 -27.62 -26.77
CA TYR A 134 -0.63 -29.01 -27.22
C TYR A 134 -0.18 -30.03 -26.14
N ILE A 135 0.44 -29.58 -25.05
CA ILE A 135 0.84 -30.43 -23.91
C ILE A 135 -0.24 -30.43 -22.81
N ARG A 136 -1.17 -29.46 -22.82
CA ARG A 136 -2.24 -29.33 -21.80
C ARG A 136 -3.31 -30.42 -21.90
N ALA A 137 -3.42 -31.09 -23.04
CA ALA A 137 -4.30 -32.22 -23.19
C ALA A 137 -3.64 -33.44 -22.53
N ASN A 138 -4.14 -33.82 -21.35
CA ASN A 138 -3.85 -35.11 -20.73
C ASN A 138 -4.46 -36.21 -21.61
N SER A 139 -3.77 -36.60 -22.68
CA SER A 139 -4.10 -37.82 -23.41
C SER A 139 -3.67 -39.02 -22.58
N MET A 140 -4.49 -40.08 -22.53
CA MET A 140 -4.25 -41.30 -21.74
C MET A 140 -2.82 -41.87 -21.92
N LEU A 141 -2.17 -41.62 -23.06
CA LEU A 141 -0.81 -42.06 -23.36
C LEU A 141 0.31 -41.40 -22.52
N ASN A 142 0.03 -40.31 -21.80
CA ASN A 142 1.03 -39.58 -21.00
C ASN A 142 0.75 -39.61 -19.48
N GLN A 143 -0.28 -40.32 -19.03
CA GLN A 143 -0.54 -40.53 -17.59
C GLN A 143 0.57 -41.39 -16.95
N ASP A 144 1.07 -42.37 -17.68
CA ASP A 144 2.06 -43.35 -17.22
C ASP A 144 3.48 -42.77 -17.05
N LYS A 145 3.71 -41.52 -17.45
CA LYS A 145 5.02 -40.85 -17.40
C LYS A 145 5.09 -39.72 -16.36
N GLN A 146 4.08 -39.58 -15.51
CA GLN A 146 4.12 -38.57 -14.46
C GLN A 146 5.15 -38.96 -13.38
N PRO A 147 5.97 -38.01 -12.90
CA PRO A 147 7.05 -38.29 -11.93
C PRO A 147 6.55 -38.69 -10.53
N PHE A 148 5.23 -38.69 -10.32
CA PHE A 148 4.56 -39.24 -9.14
C PHE A 148 3.84 -40.55 -9.53
N PHE A 149 4.56 -41.49 -10.14
CA PHE A 149 4.09 -42.86 -10.17
C PHE A 149 4.09 -43.32 -8.71
N TYR A 150 2.91 -43.48 -8.12
CA TYR A 150 2.75 -44.03 -6.78
C TYR A 150 3.14 -45.50 -6.88
N ASN A 151 4.42 -45.82 -6.66
CA ASN A 151 4.76 -47.17 -6.24
C ASN A 151 4.14 -47.31 -4.85
N GLU A 152 3.12 -48.17 -4.73
CA GLU A 152 2.71 -48.67 -3.42
C GLU A 152 3.98 -49.10 -2.69
N PRO A 153 4.24 -48.63 -1.45
CA PRO A 153 5.41 -49.09 -0.72
C PRO A 153 5.32 -50.61 -0.63
N ILE A 154 6.44 -51.30 -0.91
CA ILE A 154 6.57 -52.72 -0.61
C ILE A 154 6.20 -52.85 0.86
N VAL A 155 5.12 -53.57 1.12
CA VAL A 155 4.68 -53.90 2.48
C VAL A 155 5.77 -54.82 3.04
N ASP A 156 6.79 -54.22 3.65
CA ASP A 156 7.65 -54.94 4.58
C ASP A 156 6.75 -55.34 5.75
N ASP A 157 6.89 -56.59 6.20
CA ASP A 157 6.11 -57.29 7.24
C ASP A 157 6.18 -56.64 8.65
N TRP A 158 6.51 -55.35 8.72
CA TRP A 158 6.54 -54.51 9.91
C TRP A 158 5.31 -53.58 9.97
N TYR A 159 4.15 -54.02 9.49
CA TYR A 159 2.88 -53.35 9.74
C TYR A 159 2.17 -54.10 10.87
N ASP A 160 2.39 -53.65 12.11
CA ASP A 160 1.76 -54.18 13.31
C ASP A 160 0.28 -53.77 13.32
N SER A 161 -0.59 -54.67 12.85
CA SER A 161 -2.04 -54.47 12.68
C SER A 161 -2.80 -54.24 13.99
N VAL A 162 -2.13 -54.28 15.15
CA VAL A 162 -2.75 -54.15 16.47
C VAL A 162 -3.09 -52.69 16.80
N TYR A 163 -2.44 -51.70 16.18
CA TYR A 163 -2.71 -50.28 16.48
C TYR A 163 -3.94 -49.71 15.75
N GLU A 164 -4.40 -50.36 14.67
CA GLU A 164 -5.57 -49.90 13.91
C GLU A 164 -6.90 -50.48 14.42
N GLU A 165 -6.88 -51.51 15.27
CA GLU A 165 -8.09 -52.16 15.78
C GLU A 165 -8.71 -51.47 17.01
N SER A 166 -8.01 -50.53 17.67
CA SER A 166 -8.54 -49.85 18.87
C SER A 166 -9.32 -48.57 18.59
N CYS A 167 -9.33 -48.06 17.35
CA CYS A 167 -9.94 -46.76 17.04
C CYS A 167 -11.30 -46.86 16.33
N TYR A 168 -11.84 -48.07 16.12
CA TYR A 168 -13.18 -48.25 15.54
C TYR A 168 -14.02 -49.27 16.31
N SER A 169 -14.61 -48.83 17.43
CA SER A 169 -15.93 -49.31 17.84
C SER A 169 -16.78 -48.13 18.32
N PRO A 170 -17.78 -47.69 17.51
CA PRO A 170 -18.68 -46.61 17.86
C PRO A 170 -19.87 -47.18 18.67
N PHE A 171 -19.95 -46.81 19.95
CA PHE A 171 -21.00 -47.14 20.93
C PHE A 171 -20.91 -48.51 21.64
N SER A 172 -20.33 -48.49 22.85
CA SER A 172 -20.96 -49.19 23.98
C SER A 172 -20.69 -48.42 25.26
N PHE A 173 -21.76 -47.84 25.82
CA PHE A 173 -21.79 -47.39 27.21
C PHE A 173 -21.85 -48.62 28.11
N ASN A 174 -20.94 -48.69 29.08
CA ASN A 174 -21.26 -49.11 30.44
C ASN A 174 -20.20 -48.54 31.40
#